data_AF-A0A921CLC2-F1
#
_entry.id   AF-A0A921CLC2-F1
#
_cell.length_a   1.000
_cell.length_b   1.000
_cell.length_c   1.000
_cell.angle_alpha   90.00
_cell.angle_beta   90.00
_cell.angle_gamma   90.00
#
_symmetry.space_group_name_H-M   'P 1'
#
loop_
_entity.id
_entity.type
_entity.pdbx_description
1 polymer ?
#
loop_
_entity_poly.entity_id
_entity_poly.type
_entity_poly.pdbx_seq_one_letter_code
_entity_poly.pdbx_strand_id
1 'polypeptide(L)'
;MHPSLLILLIGLLYIFAFGALSFMRRQGLSTRFAVEGLVVTGIGAALSYASMPVNPILFLIVLYLVTMRVRLLVDLGNWFTSRKEYERALNIHRLALRLWPDLSSRQIVLINQGVTRLRMGEPDEACTLLRDALGDEKPRMGAKYLAAGYYNLGLACRRTGREAEAIRRFNEAIDALPNSIYAHAAQQALKRTTDDRRRTTDDR
;
A
#
# COMPACT_ATOMS: atom_id res chain seq x y z
N MET A 1 -25.25 -29.55 10.95
CA MET A 1 -24.73 -28.27 11.47
C MET A 1 -25.73 -27.18 11.12
N HIS A 2 -26.06 -26.28 12.05
CA HIS A 2 -26.93 -25.13 11.76
C HIS A 2 -26.25 -24.22 10.73
N PRO A 3 -26.95 -23.68 9.70
CA PRO A 3 -26.34 -22.83 8.66
C PRO A 3 -25.53 -21.65 9.21
N SER A 4 -25.94 -21.09 10.35
CA SER A 4 -25.23 -20.00 11.03
C SER A 4 -23.82 -20.39 11.51
N LEU A 5 -23.61 -21.65 11.91
CA LEU A 5 -22.29 -22.16 12.30
C LEU A 5 -21.33 -22.21 11.11
N LEU A 6 -21.85 -22.53 9.92
CA LEU A 6 -21.05 -22.52 8.69
C LEU A 6 -20.60 -21.10 8.34
N ILE A 7 -21.50 -20.11 8.40
CA ILE A 7 -21.17 -18.70 8.15
C ILE A 7 -20.12 -18.18 9.16
N LEU A 8 -20.32 -18.50 10.45
CA LEU A 8 -19.39 -18.13 11.49
C LEU A 8 -18.01 -18.77 11.28
N LEU A 9 -17.97 -20.06 10.94
CA LEU A 9 -16.73 -20.77 10.63
C LEU A 9 -16.00 -20.14 9.44
N ILE A 10 -16.72 -19.84 8.35
CA ILE A 10 -16.14 -19.20 7.15
C ILE A 10 -15.53 -17.84 7.51
N GLY A 11 -16.25 -17.01 8.26
CA GLY A 11 -15.77 -15.69 8.65
C GLY A 11 -14.54 -15.75 9.57
N LEU A 12 -14.53 -16.66 10.55
CA LEU A 12 -13.37 -16.84 11.44
C LEU A 12 -12.16 -17.40 10.68
N LEU A 13 -12.36 -18.39 9.80
CA LEU A 13 -11.30 -18.92 8.96
C LEU A 13 -10.74 -17.86 8.01
N TYR A 14 -11.59 -16.99 7.46
CA TYR A 14 -11.17 -15.87 6.64
C TYR A 14 -10.25 -14.92 7.40
N ILE A 15 -10.68 -14.46 8.59
CA ILE A 15 -9.89 -13.55 9.42
C ILE A 15 -8.58 -14.20 9.84
N PHE A 16 -8.62 -15.48 10.24
CA PHE A 16 -7.44 -16.23 10.63
C PHE A 16 -6.44 -16.38 9.47
N ALA A 17 -6.91 -16.80 8.28
CA ALA A 17 -6.06 -17.00 7.12
C ALA A 17 -5.37 -15.69 6.69
N PHE A 18 -6.13 -14.59 6.59
CA PHE A 18 -5.56 -13.29 6.25
C PHE A 18 -4.67 -12.73 7.36
N GLY A 19 -5.00 -12.99 8.62
CA GLY A 19 -4.16 -12.60 9.74
C GLY A 19 -2.83 -13.36 9.79
N ALA A 20 -2.85 -14.67 9.53
CA ALA A 20 -1.65 -15.49 9.40
C ALA A 20 -0.78 -15.02 8.22
N LEU A 21 -1.39 -14.73 7.06
CA LEU A 21 -0.67 -14.17 5.91
C LEU A 21 -0.04 -12.80 6.22
N SER A 22 -0.76 -11.94 6.95
CA SER A 22 -0.24 -10.65 7.40
C SER A 22 0.98 -10.85 8.31
N PHE A 23 0.87 -11.74 9.30
CA PHE A 23 1.95 -12.08 10.22
C PHE A 23 3.19 -12.63 9.49
N MET A 24 3.00 -13.59 8.57
CA MET A 24 4.09 -14.13 7.75
C MET A 24 4.79 -13.05 6.92
N ARG A 25 4.06 -12.03 6.47
CA ARG A 25 4.59 -10.88 5.71
C ARG A 25 5.21 -9.81 6.60
N ARG A 26 5.29 -10.03 7.92
CA ARG A 26 5.67 -9.01 8.92
C ARG A 26 4.84 -7.73 8.78
N GLN A 27 3.60 -7.88 8.37
CA GLN A 27 2.60 -6.82 8.29
C GLN A 27 1.75 -6.92 9.55
N GLY A 28 1.67 -5.83 10.33
CA GLY A 28 0.76 -5.79 11.47
C GLY A 28 -0.68 -6.05 11.00
N LEU A 29 -1.43 -6.84 11.76
CA LEU A 29 -2.85 -7.04 11.48
C LEU A 29 -3.56 -5.68 11.63
N SER A 30 -4.22 -5.23 10.58
CA SER A 30 -5.06 -4.04 10.68
C SER A 30 -6.18 -4.31 11.69
N THR A 31 -6.22 -3.54 12.78
CA THR A 31 -7.29 -3.64 13.79
C THR A 31 -8.65 -3.44 13.14
N ARG A 32 -8.72 -2.52 12.17
CA ARG A 32 -9.92 -2.27 11.38
C ARG A 32 -10.34 -3.48 10.57
N PHE A 33 -9.41 -4.13 9.87
CA PHE A 33 -9.70 -5.36 9.11
C PHE A 33 -10.33 -6.43 10.01
N ALA A 34 -9.74 -6.65 11.20
CA ALA A 34 -10.25 -7.64 12.14
C ALA A 34 -11.65 -7.28 12.65
N VAL A 35 -11.87 -6.02 13.03
CA VAL A 35 -13.16 -5.53 13.52
C VAL A 35 -14.24 -5.60 12.43
N GLU A 36 -13.97 -5.09 11.24
CA GLU A 36 -14.92 -5.16 10.11
C GLU A 36 -15.23 -6.61 9.75
N GLY A 37 -14.21 -7.49 9.74
CA GLY A 37 -14.39 -8.90 9.51
C GLY A 37 -15.30 -9.57 10.55
N LEU A 38 -15.06 -9.31 11.84
CA LEU A 38 -15.88 -9.84 12.93
C LEU A 38 -17.31 -9.32 12.89
N VAL A 39 -17.51 -8.03 12.63
CA VAL A 39 -18.83 -7.40 12.53
C VAL A 39 -19.63 -8.00 11.37
N VAL A 40 -19.05 -8.07 10.17
CA VAL A 40 -19.72 -8.65 8.99
C VAL A 40 -20.02 -10.13 9.22
N THR A 41 -19.10 -10.87 9.85
CA THR A 41 -19.32 -12.27 10.22
C THR A 41 -20.45 -12.43 11.22
N GLY A 42 -20.50 -11.60 12.26
CA GLY A 42 -21.56 -11.59 13.26
C GLY A 42 -22.93 -11.30 12.64
N ILE A 43 -23.02 -10.29 11.75
CA ILE A 43 -24.25 -9.97 11.01
C ILE A 43 -24.68 -11.15 10.15
N GLY A 44 -23.76 -11.74 9.37
CA GLY A 44 -24.07 -12.90 8.52
C GLY A 44 -24.58 -14.10 9.33
N ALA A 45 -23.94 -14.39 10.47
CA ALA A 45 -24.34 -15.48 11.35
C ALA A 45 -25.71 -15.20 12.01
N ALA A 46 -25.98 -13.96 12.43
CA ALA A 46 -27.25 -13.56 13.02
C ALA A 46 -28.42 -13.66 12.02
N LEU A 47 -28.23 -13.19 10.78
CA LEU A 47 -29.22 -13.35 9.70
C LEU A 47 -29.52 -14.83 9.44
N SER A 48 -28.47 -15.65 9.36
CA SER A 48 -28.62 -17.08 9.16
C SER A 48 -29.29 -17.79 10.36
N TYR A 49 -29.11 -17.28 11.57
CA TYR A 49 -29.79 -17.77 12.76
C TYR A 49 -31.28 -17.40 12.78
N ALA A 50 -31.62 -16.19 12.32
CA ALA A 50 -33.00 -15.71 12.14
C ALA A 50 -33.73 -16.34 10.94
N SER A 51 -33.28 -17.52 10.49
CA SER A 51 -33.83 -18.28 9.35
C SER A 51 -33.81 -17.55 8.00
N MET A 52 -33.02 -16.47 7.84
CA MET A 52 -32.79 -15.87 6.54
C MET A 52 -31.74 -16.67 5.75
N PRO A 53 -31.99 -17.01 4.47
CA PRO A 53 -31.04 -17.78 3.68
C PRO A 53 -29.83 -16.92 3.32
N VAL A 54 -28.69 -17.19 3.96
CA VAL A 54 -27.40 -16.57 3.63
C VAL A 54 -26.58 -17.55 2.81
N ASN A 55 -26.33 -17.25 1.54
CA ASN A 55 -25.47 -18.08 0.69
C ASN A 55 -24.00 -17.93 1.16
N PRO A 56 -23.29 -19.03 1.49
CA PRO A 56 -21.92 -18.96 2.00
C PRO A 56 -20.91 -18.30 1.07
N ILE A 57 -21.07 -18.50 -0.25
CA ILE A 57 -20.19 -17.92 -1.27
C ILE A 57 -20.43 -16.42 -1.36
N LEU A 58 -21.70 -16.00 -1.41
CA LEU A 58 -22.05 -14.59 -1.45
C LEU A 58 -21.61 -13.87 -0.17
N PHE A 59 -21.77 -14.51 0.99
CA PHE A 59 -21.26 -14.01 2.26
C PHE A 59 -19.75 -13.77 2.21
N LEU A 60 -18.98 -14.75 1.71
CA LEU A 60 -17.52 -14.62 1.57
C LEU A 60 -17.13 -13.49 0.61
N ILE A 61 -17.86 -13.32 -0.50
CA ILE A 61 -17.64 -12.22 -1.45
C ILE A 61 -17.89 -10.87 -0.76
N VAL A 62 -19.02 -10.71 -0.08
CA VAL A 62 -19.35 -9.47 0.64
C VAL A 62 -18.32 -9.19 1.73
N LEU A 63 -17.96 -10.21 2.52
CA LEU A 63 -16.92 -10.11 3.55
C LEU A 63 -15.61 -9.63 2.93
N TYR A 64 -15.17 -10.24 1.83
CA TYR A 64 -13.95 -9.87 1.12
C TYR A 64 -14.01 -8.44 0.57
N LEU A 65 -15.10 -8.07 -0.13
CA LEU A 65 -15.25 -6.75 -0.72
C LEU A 65 -15.25 -5.65 0.34
N VAL A 66 -15.92 -5.87 1.48
CA VAL A 66 -15.96 -4.91 2.57
C VAL A 66 -14.58 -4.73 3.17
N THR A 67 -13.92 -5.81 3.61
CA THR A 67 -12.64 -5.73 4.33
C THR A 67 -11.45 -5.35 3.44
N MET A 68 -11.53 -5.64 2.13
CA MET A 68 -10.44 -5.38 1.17
C MET A 68 -10.70 -4.19 0.24
N ARG A 69 -11.80 -3.44 0.39
CA ARG A 69 -12.20 -2.34 -0.51
C ARG A 69 -11.07 -1.38 -0.86
N VAL A 70 -10.28 -0.94 0.12
CA VAL A 70 -9.20 0.03 -0.10
C VAL A 70 -8.07 -0.60 -0.91
N ARG A 71 -7.69 -1.84 -0.57
CA ARG A 71 -6.65 -2.58 -1.30
C ARG A 71 -7.06 -2.85 -2.74
N LEU A 72 -8.31 -3.24 -2.98
CA LEU A 72 -8.86 -3.45 -4.32
C LEU A 72 -8.81 -2.16 -5.16
N LEU A 73 -9.16 -1.02 -4.56
CA LEU A 73 -9.05 0.27 -5.25
C LEU A 73 -7.60 0.68 -5.51
N VAL A 74 -6.67 0.40 -4.60
CA VAL A 74 -5.24 0.62 -4.85
C VAL A 74 -4.75 -0.22 -6.02
N ASP A 75 -5.11 -1.50 -6.08
CA ASP A 75 -4.73 -2.39 -7.16
C ASP A 75 -5.31 -1.92 -8.51
N LEU A 76 -6.56 -1.45 -8.51
CA LEU A 76 -7.19 -0.83 -9.67
C LEU A 76 -6.49 0.47 -10.09
N GLY A 77 -6.13 1.33 -9.14
CA GLY A 77 -5.37 2.56 -9.40
C GLY A 77 -3.99 2.28 -10.00
N ASN A 78 -3.31 1.24 -9.50
CA ASN A 78 -2.05 0.77 -10.06
C ASN A 78 -2.18 0.23 -11.48
N TRP A 79 -3.28 -0.48 -11.76
CA TRP A 79 -3.59 -0.95 -13.11
C TRP A 79 -3.76 0.23 -14.09
N PHE A 80 -4.55 1.25 -13.75
CA PHE A 80 -4.68 2.47 -14.57
C PHE A 80 -3.34 3.21 -14.73
N THR A 81 -2.55 3.28 -13.66
CA THR A 81 -1.21 3.88 -13.69
C THR A 81 -0.32 3.14 -14.70
N SER A 82 -0.37 1.80 -14.74
CA SER A 82 0.40 0.99 -15.70
C SER A 82 0.04 1.30 -17.16
N ARG A 83 -1.23 1.63 -17.42
CA ARG A 83 -1.79 2.03 -18.73
C ARG A 83 -1.54 3.49 -19.10
N LYS A 84 -0.86 4.26 -18.24
CA LYS A 84 -0.66 5.72 -18.36
C LYS A 84 -1.97 6.54 -18.28
N GLU A 85 -3.04 5.95 -17.76
CA GLU A 85 -4.32 6.62 -17.52
C GLU A 85 -4.30 7.31 -16.14
N TYR A 86 -3.39 8.29 -15.99
CA TYR A 86 -3.03 8.85 -14.68
C TYR A 86 -4.20 9.52 -13.95
N GLU A 87 -5.03 10.29 -14.65
CA GLU A 87 -6.19 10.95 -14.04
C GLU A 87 -7.21 9.95 -13.48
N ARG A 88 -7.45 8.84 -14.21
CA ARG A 88 -8.32 7.77 -13.71
C ARG A 88 -7.72 7.11 -12.48
N ALA A 89 -6.41 6.83 -12.49
CA ALA A 89 -5.72 6.30 -11.32
C ALA A 89 -5.85 7.23 -10.10
N LEU A 90 -5.65 8.54 -10.27
CA LEU A 90 -5.79 9.52 -9.19
C LEU A 90 -7.22 9.59 -8.65
N ASN A 91 -8.23 9.53 -9.52
CA ASN A 91 -9.64 9.47 -9.12
C ASN A 91 -9.93 8.22 -8.27
N ILE A 92 -9.44 7.06 -8.69
CA ILE A 92 -9.60 5.81 -7.94
C ILE A 92 -8.91 5.87 -6.57
N HIS A 93 -7.70 6.43 -6.50
CA HIS A 93 -7.02 6.61 -5.22
C HIS A 93 -7.75 7.61 -4.31
N ARG A 94 -8.31 8.70 -4.85
CA ARG A 94 -9.15 9.65 -4.09
C ARG A 94 -10.41 8.95 -3.55
N LEU A 95 -11.01 8.05 -4.32
CA LEU A 95 -12.12 7.21 -3.83
C LEU A 95 -11.66 6.30 -2.68
N ALA A 96 -10.50 5.66 -2.80
CA ALA A 96 -9.94 4.82 -1.74
C ALA A 96 -9.75 5.58 -0.41
N LEU A 97 -9.30 6.84 -0.47
CA LEU A 97 -9.17 7.71 0.70
C LEU A 97 -10.52 8.10 1.32
N ARG A 98 -11.60 8.15 0.53
CA ARG A 98 -12.96 8.44 1.02
C ARG A 98 -13.65 7.24 1.66
N LEU A 99 -13.20 6.02 1.37
CA LEU A 99 -13.76 4.79 1.95
C LEU A 99 -13.20 4.44 3.33
N TRP A 100 -12.77 5.47 4.08
CA TRP A 100 -12.23 5.37 5.42
C TRP A 100 -11.12 4.30 5.47
N PRO A 101 -9.93 4.56 4.94
CA PRO A 101 -8.80 3.67 5.16
C PRO A 101 -8.38 3.71 6.63
N ASP A 102 -7.78 2.62 7.13
CA ASP A 102 -6.95 2.70 8.34
C ASP A 102 -5.64 3.44 8.03
N LEU A 103 -4.84 3.73 9.06
CA LEU A 103 -3.62 4.51 8.89
C LEU A 103 -2.65 3.86 7.89
N SER A 104 -2.43 2.54 7.99
CA SER A 104 -1.53 1.83 7.09
C SER A 104 -2.03 1.83 5.65
N SER A 105 -3.33 1.59 5.40
CA SER A 105 -3.85 1.65 4.03
C SER A 105 -3.85 3.07 3.48
N ARG A 106 -4.06 4.09 4.33
CA ARG A 106 -3.96 5.50 3.92
C ARG A 106 -2.56 5.81 3.41
N GLN A 107 -1.51 5.43 4.16
CA GLN A 107 -0.11 5.61 3.75
C GLN A 107 0.17 4.89 2.42
N ILE A 108 -0.33 3.66 2.26
CA ILE A 108 -0.20 2.90 1.01
C ILE A 108 -0.87 3.65 -0.16
N VAL A 109 -2.09 4.16 0.02
CA VAL A 109 -2.78 4.91 -1.03
C VAL A 109 -1.99 6.16 -1.42
N LEU A 110 -1.48 6.93 -0.45
CA LEU A 110 -0.68 8.13 -0.70
C LEU A 110 0.63 7.81 -1.45
N ILE A 111 1.31 6.71 -1.11
CA ILE A 111 2.48 6.24 -1.87
C ILE A 111 2.11 5.96 -3.33
N ASN A 112 1.02 5.22 -3.59
CA ASN A 112 0.63 4.89 -4.96
C ASN A 112 0.16 6.14 -5.73
N GLN A 113 -0.46 7.12 -5.07
CA GLN A 113 -0.74 8.43 -5.65
C GLN A 113 0.54 9.18 -6.02
N GLY A 114 1.53 9.22 -5.12
CA GLY A 114 2.83 9.83 -5.40
C GLY A 114 3.56 9.16 -6.56
N VAL A 115 3.52 7.83 -6.65
CA VAL A 115 4.04 7.07 -7.81
C VAL A 115 3.32 7.46 -9.10
N THR A 116 2.00 7.61 -9.04
CA THR A 116 1.19 8.04 -10.19
C THR A 116 1.62 9.43 -10.68
N ARG A 117 1.75 10.39 -9.76
CA ARG A 117 2.22 11.76 -10.03
C ARG A 117 3.64 11.79 -10.61
N LEU A 118 4.56 10.96 -10.09
CA LEU A 118 5.90 10.81 -10.66
C LEU A 118 5.87 10.32 -12.11
N ARG A 119 5.00 9.37 -12.41
CA ARG A 119 4.87 8.83 -13.77
C ARG A 119 4.16 9.79 -14.71
N MET A 120 3.31 10.66 -14.19
CA MET A 120 2.66 11.75 -14.92
C MET A 120 3.61 12.91 -15.24
N GLY A 121 4.76 12.99 -14.57
CA GLY A 121 5.76 14.06 -14.79
C GLY A 121 5.65 15.22 -13.81
N GLU A 122 5.00 15.01 -12.66
CA GLU A 122 4.76 16.02 -11.62
C GLU A 122 5.57 15.67 -10.35
N PRO A 123 6.91 15.80 -10.39
CA PRO A 123 7.77 15.30 -9.32
C PRO A 123 7.67 16.13 -8.03
N ASP A 124 7.30 17.42 -8.10
CA ASP A 124 7.10 18.26 -6.92
C ASP A 124 5.88 17.82 -6.11
N GLU A 125 4.72 17.65 -6.75
CA GLU A 125 3.52 17.13 -6.09
C GLU A 125 3.74 15.73 -5.52
N ALA A 126 4.45 14.88 -6.26
CA ALA A 126 4.79 13.56 -5.77
C ALA A 126 5.70 13.60 -4.54
N CYS A 127 6.68 14.52 -4.50
CA CYS A 127 7.56 14.69 -3.35
C CYS A 127 6.76 15.03 -2.10
N THR A 128 5.82 15.97 -2.19
CA THR A 128 4.92 16.34 -1.09
C THR A 128 4.08 15.14 -0.63
N LEU A 129 3.38 14.47 -1.54
CA LEU A 129 2.54 13.31 -1.20
C LEU A 129 3.34 12.16 -0.57
N LEU A 130 4.54 11.88 -1.08
CA LEU A 130 5.39 10.81 -0.56
C LEU A 130 5.98 11.17 0.80
N ARG A 131 6.34 12.44 1.02
CA ARG A 131 6.78 12.93 2.34
C ARG A 131 5.65 12.82 3.36
N ASP A 132 4.43 13.22 2.99
CA ASP A 132 3.25 13.10 3.86
C ASP A 132 2.91 11.64 4.17
N ALA A 133 3.07 10.74 3.18
CA ALA A 133 2.81 9.31 3.37
C ALA A 133 3.80 8.66 4.34
N LEU A 134 5.06 9.09 4.29
CA LEU A 134 6.15 8.54 5.09
C LEU A 134 6.19 9.15 6.49
N GLY A 135 5.86 10.45 6.62
CA GLY A 135 5.72 11.17 7.88
C GLY A 135 6.95 11.12 8.80
N ASP A 136 6.81 11.69 10.01
CA ASP A 136 7.81 11.58 11.09
C ASP A 136 7.47 10.45 12.08
N GLU A 137 6.21 10.02 12.14
CA GLU A 137 5.81 8.88 12.95
C GLU A 137 6.26 7.56 12.32
N LYS A 138 6.60 6.56 13.16
CA LYS A 138 6.99 5.22 12.69
C LYS A 138 5.96 4.69 11.70
N PRO A 139 6.35 4.44 10.43
CA PRO A 139 5.44 3.91 9.42
C PRO A 139 4.81 2.60 9.88
N ARG A 140 3.48 2.51 9.83
CA ARG A 140 2.73 1.29 10.24
C ARG A 140 2.46 0.34 9.07
N MET A 141 2.96 0.69 7.90
CA MET A 141 2.93 -0.15 6.71
C MET A 141 4.11 -1.13 6.68
N GLY A 142 3.94 -2.27 6.00
CA GLY A 142 5.00 -3.27 5.93
C GLY A 142 6.26 -2.77 5.23
N ALA A 143 7.41 -3.35 5.57
CA ALA A 143 8.74 -2.99 5.07
C ALA A 143 8.82 -2.84 3.54
N LYS A 144 8.06 -3.65 2.80
CA LYS A 144 7.95 -3.55 1.33
C LYS A 144 7.42 -2.19 0.87
N TYR A 145 6.33 -1.70 1.47
CA TYR A 145 5.73 -0.41 1.12
C TYR A 145 6.60 0.73 1.59
N LEU A 146 7.25 0.57 2.75
CA LEU A 146 8.20 1.55 3.27
C LEU A 146 9.39 1.75 2.32
N ALA A 147 10.06 0.66 1.90
CA ALA A 147 11.14 0.71 0.93
C ALA A 147 10.70 1.30 -0.41
N ALA A 148 9.49 0.96 -0.88
CA ALA A 148 8.91 1.55 -2.09
C ALA A 148 8.71 3.06 -1.95
N GLY A 149 8.16 3.52 -0.82
CA GLY A 149 7.92 4.93 -0.56
C GLY A 149 9.22 5.73 -0.55
N TYR A 150 10.22 5.28 0.21
CA TYR A 150 11.54 5.94 0.25
C TYR A 150 12.22 6.00 -1.12
N TYR A 151 12.21 4.89 -1.87
CA TYR A 151 12.77 4.87 -3.22
C TYR A 151 12.09 5.89 -4.14
N ASN A 152 10.76 5.94 -4.15
CA ASN A 152 10.02 6.88 -4.99
C ASN A 152 10.20 8.33 -4.52
N LEU A 153 10.31 8.57 -3.22
CA LEU A 153 10.61 9.91 -2.70
C LEU A 153 12.01 10.34 -3.16
N GLY A 154 13.00 9.43 -3.13
CA GLY A 154 14.33 9.70 -3.66
C GLY A 154 14.30 10.04 -5.16
N LEU A 155 13.51 9.32 -5.94
CA LEU A 155 13.31 9.62 -7.36
C LEU A 155 12.66 11.00 -7.58
N ALA A 156 11.65 11.35 -6.78
CA ALA A 156 11.00 12.65 -6.81
C ALA A 156 11.99 13.77 -6.50
N CYS A 157 12.73 13.65 -5.39
CA CYS A 157 13.74 14.62 -4.97
C CYS A 157 14.79 14.86 -6.04
N ARG A 158 15.31 13.78 -6.66
CA ARG A 158 16.28 13.89 -7.75
C ARG A 158 15.74 14.63 -8.96
N ARG A 159 14.50 14.33 -9.39
CA ARG A 159 13.85 15.02 -10.52
C ARG A 159 13.59 16.50 -10.25
N THR A 160 13.55 16.90 -8.98
CA THR A 160 13.41 18.29 -8.54
C THR A 160 14.75 18.95 -8.17
N GLY A 161 15.88 18.33 -8.51
CA GLY A 161 17.23 18.88 -8.23
C GLY A 161 17.70 18.75 -6.77
N ARG A 162 16.93 18.12 -5.88
CA ARG A 162 17.27 17.89 -4.47
C ARG A 162 18.11 16.64 -4.29
N GLU A 163 19.33 16.63 -4.85
CA GLU A 163 20.16 15.43 -4.93
C GLU A 163 20.60 14.88 -3.56
N ALA A 164 20.95 15.77 -2.62
CA ALA A 164 21.33 15.36 -1.27
C ALA A 164 20.19 14.64 -0.53
N GLU A 165 18.95 15.14 -0.67
CA GLU A 165 17.77 14.48 -0.13
C GLU A 165 17.51 13.15 -0.84
N ALA A 166 17.68 13.09 -2.16
CA ALA A 166 17.51 11.86 -2.93
C ALA A 166 18.43 10.74 -2.45
N ILE A 167 19.73 11.03 -2.24
CA ILE A 167 20.70 10.08 -1.70
C ILE A 167 20.26 9.53 -0.35
N ARG A 168 19.84 10.41 0.57
CA ARG A 168 19.34 10.01 1.89
C ARG A 168 18.15 9.05 1.77
N ARG A 169 17.16 9.39 0.93
CA ARG A 169 15.97 8.55 0.74
C ARG A 169 16.27 7.22 0.05
N PHE A 170 17.27 7.17 -0.84
CA PHE A 170 17.73 5.89 -1.41
C PHE A 170 18.37 4.99 -0.36
N ASN A 171 19.18 5.53 0.55
CA ASN A 171 19.74 4.75 1.66
C ASN A 171 18.64 4.23 2.59
N GLU A 172 17.65 5.05 2.95
CA GLU A 172 16.50 4.61 3.76
C GLU A 172 15.68 3.49 3.07
N ALA A 173 15.59 3.50 1.74
CA ALA A 173 14.94 2.41 1.00
C ALA A 173 15.71 1.09 1.10
N ILE A 174 17.05 1.16 1.10
CA ILE A 174 17.94 0.01 1.29
C ILE A 174 17.80 -0.51 2.71
N ASP A 175 17.87 0.37 3.71
CA ASP A 175 17.77 0.00 5.12
C ASP A 175 16.40 -0.60 5.47
N ALA A 176 15.33 -0.07 4.87
CA ALA A 176 13.97 -0.56 5.10
C ALA A 176 13.78 -2.01 4.63
N LEU A 177 14.38 -2.40 3.49
CA LEU A 177 14.31 -3.76 2.98
C LEU A 177 15.48 -4.09 2.02
N PRO A 178 16.65 -4.51 2.53
CA PRO A 178 17.91 -4.58 1.76
C PRO A 178 17.89 -5.47 0.52
N ASN A 179 17.08 -6.54 0.54
CA ASN A 179 16.98 -7.52 -0.56
C ASN A 179 15.74 -7.30 -1.43
N SER A 180 15.17 -6.10 -1.43
CA SER A 180 14.02 -5.76 -2.26
C SER A 180 14.43 -5.22 -3.63
N ILE A 181 13.50 -5.31 -4.58
CA ILE A 181 13.62 -4.63 -5.88
C ILE A 181 13.88 -3.13 -5.73
N TYR A 182 13.34 -2.50 -4.67
CA TYR A 182 13.49 -1.07 -4.40
C TYR A 182 14.88 -0.75 -3.85
N ALA A 183 15.43 -1.61 -2.99
CA ALA A 183 16.80 -1.48 -2.51
C ALA A 183 17.81 -1.63 -3.66
N HIS A 184 17.64 -2.62 -4.53
CA HIS A 184 18.50 -2.77 -5.71
C HIS A 184 18.38 -1.57 -6.66
N ALA A 185 17.17 -1.07 -6.91
CA ALA A 185 16.97 0.11 -7.72
C ALA A 185 17.57 1.38 -7.07
N ALA A 186 17.52 1.49 -5.74
CA ALA A 186 18.15 2.56 -4.97
C ALA A 186 19.69 2.49 -5.05
N GLN A 187 20.29 1.30 -4.91
CA GLN A 187 21.72 1.08 -5.08
C GLN A 187 22.20 1.49 -6.48
N GLN A 188 21.46 1.09 -7.52
CA GLN A 188 21.76 1.50 -8.89
C GLN A 188 21.65 3.02 -9.07
N ALA A 189 20.64 3.65 -8.46
CA ALA A 189 20.46 5.10 -8.49
C ALA A 189 21.64 5.84 -7.85
N LEU A 190 22.13 5.36 -6.70
CA LEU A 190 23.29 5.92 -5.98
C LEU A 190 24.61 5.74 -6.73
N LYS A 191 24.78 4.59 -7.40
CA LYS A 191 25.99 4.29 -8.17
C LYS A 191 26.16 5.27 -9.32
N ARG A 192 25.06 5.57 -10.04
CA ARG A 192 25.04 6.58 -11.11
C ARG A 192 25.47 7.96 -10.60
N THR A 193 24.94 8.40 -9.46
CA THR A 193 25.33 9.68 -8.85
C THR A 193 26.83 9.74 -8.52
N THR A 194 27.41 8.63 -8.03
CA THR A 194 28.85 8.55 -7.73
C THR A 194 29.69 8.61 -9.00
N ASP A 195 29.29 7.90 -10.05
CA ASP A 195 30.00 7.88 -11.33
C ASP A 195 29.95 9.25 -12.02
N ASP A 196 28.80 9.92 -11.99
CA ASP A 196 28.64 11.27 -12.56
C ASP A 196 29.54 12.28 -11.83
N ARG A 197 29.61 12.22 -10.49
CA ARG A 197 30.52 13.07 -9.71
C ARG A 197 31.98 12.83 -10.05
N ARG A 198 32.40 11.58 -10.20
CA ARG A 198 33.78 11.22 -10.56
C ARG A 198 34.18 11.78 -11.93
N ARG A 199 33.29 11.71 -12.92
CA ARG A 199 33.55 12.30 -14.25
C ARG A 199 33.73 13.82 -14.18
N THR A 200 32.86 14.52 -13.45
CA THR A 200 32.97 15.98 -13.31
C THR A 200 34.23 16.46 -12.58
N THR A 201 34.86 15.60 -11.79
CA THR A 201 36.15 15.89 -11.13
C THR A 201 37.37 15.55 -11.96
N ASP A 202 37.25 14.65 -12.95
CA ASP A 202 38.35 14.26 -13.85
C ASP A 202 38.47 15.22 -15.05
N ASP A 203 37.37 15.90 -15.41
CA ASP A 203 37.31 16.90 -16.48
C ASP A 203 37.76 18.33 -16.05
N ARG A 204 38.28 18.52 -14.83
CA ARG A 204 38.71 19.83 -14.27
C ARG A 204 40.19 19.84 -13.94
#